data_AF-A0A972K891-F1
#
_entry.id   AF-A0A972K891-F1
#
_cell.length_a   1.000
_cell.length_b   1.000
_cell.length_c   1.000
_cell.angle_alpha   90.00
_cell.angle_beta   90.00
_cell.angle_gamma   90.00
#
_symmetry.space_group_name_H-M   'P 1'
#
loop_
_entity.id
_entity.type
_entity.pdbx_description
1 polymer ?
#
loop_
_entity_poly.entity_id
_entity_poly.type
_entity_poly.pdbx_seq_one_letter_code
_entity_poly.pdbx_strand_id
1 'polypeptide(L)' 'MVPLCVRCSQPAVAVMRYNYAARSVSLEPLVHLPTPGSGYLMCSRHADRIMPPVGWGRVDRRRLFAVTGLKR' A
#
# COMPACT_ATOMS: atom_id res chain seq x y z
N MET A 1 0.46 16.28 -11.58
CA MET A 1 1.77 15.72 -11.19
C MET A 1 1.57 14.26 -10.83
N VAL A 2 2.30 13.34 -11.46
CA VAL A 2 2.14 11.90 -11.23
C VAL A 2 2.97 11.50 -9.98
N PRO A 3 2.36 10.91 -8.94
CA PRO A 3 3.11 10.42 -7.78
C PRO A 3 4.00 9.24 -8.18
N LEU A 4 5.25 9.24 -7.73
CA LEU A 4 6.24 8.23 -8.10
C LEU A 4 6.53 7.27 -6.94
N CYS A 5 6.83 6.03 -7.29
CA CYS A 5 7.21 4.99 -6.36
C CYS A 5 8.58 5.31 -5.75
N VAL A 6 8.67 5.27 -4.42
CA VAL A 6 9.91 5.57 -3.69
C VAL A 6 11.05 4.58 -3.94
N ARG A 7 10.77 3.41 -4.55
CA ARG A 7 11.78 2.36 -4.81
C ARG A 7 12.29 2.30 -6.25
N CYS A 8 11.50 2.73 -7.23
CA CYS A 8 11.88 2.58 -8.65
C CYS A 8 11.38 3.70 -9.56
N SER A 9 10.82 4.78 -8.99
CA SER A 9 10.34 5.95 -9.74
C SER A 9 9.24 5.66 -10.78
N GLN A 10 8.65 4.46 -10.77
CA GLN A 10 7.46 4.15 -11.59
C GLN A 10 6.20 4.78 -10.97
N PRO A 11 5.13 5.01 -11.75
CA PRO A 11 3.87 5.57 -11.23
C PRO A 11 3.36 4.80 -10.00
N ALA A 12 3.09 5.54 -8.92
CA ALA A 12 2.58 4.97 -7.68
C ALA A 12 1.06 4.75 -7.77
N VAL A 13 0.60 3.65 -7.17
CA VAL A 13 -0.83 3.27 -7.12
C VAL A 13 -1.27 2.90 -5.70
N ALA A 14 -0.35 2.87 -4.75
CA ALA A 14 -0.62 2.53 -3.36
C ALA A 14 0.20 3.41 -2.40
N VAL A 15 -0.31 3.56 -1.18
CA VAL A 15 0.39 4.20 -0.06
C VAL A 15 0.62 3.13 1.01
N MET A 16 1.88 2.95 1.39
CA MET A 16 2.28 2.08 2.50
C MET A 16 2.49 2.91 3.76
N ARG A 17 1.97 2.44 4.91
CA ARG A 17 2.19 3.07 6.22
C ARG A 17 2.58 2.01 7.25
N TYR A 18 3.49 2.39 8.15
CA TYR A 18 3.82 1.58 9.32
C TYR A 18 2.94 2.02 10.49
N ASN A 19 2.26 1.07 11.12
CA ASN A 19 1.69 1.24 12.44
C ASN A 19 2.56 0.48 13.43
N TYR A 20 3.47 1.21 14.08
CA TYR A 20 4.41 0.64 15.04
C TYR A 20 3.71 0.12 16.30
N ALA A 21 2.65 0.80 16.77
CA ALA A 21 1.90 0.39 17.94
C ALA A 21 1.22 -0.97 17.72
N ALA A 22 0.61 -1.17 16.55
CA ALA A 22 -0.03 -2.44 16.17
C ALA A 22 0.94 -3.45 15.54
N ARG A 23 2.23 -3.09 15.38
CA ARG A 23 3.24 -3.89 14.65
C ARG A 23 2.70 -4.37 13.30
N SER A 24 2.19 -3.45 12.50
CA SER A 24 1.58 -3.79 11.21
C SER A 24 1.97 -2.83 10.10
N VAL A 25 2.03 -3.34 8.88
CA VAL A 25 2.15 -2.55 7.64
C VAL A 25 0.82 -2.56 6.92
N SER A 26 0.29 -1.38 6.63
CA SER A 26 -0.93 -1.22 5.84
C SER A 26 -0.62 -0.72 4.43
N LEU A 27 -1.28 -1.28 3.43
CA LEU A 27 -1.25 -0.87 2.03
C LEU A 27 -2.64 -0.44 1.60
N GLU A 28 -2.80 0.87 1.37
CA GLU A 28 -4.05 1.46 0.90
C GLU A 28 -3.92 1.82 -0.59
N PRO A 29 -5.01 1.74 -1.38
CA PRO A 29 -5.03 2.29 -2.72
C PRO A 29 -4.78 3.81 -2.71
N LEU A 30 -4.03 4.30 -3.69
CA LEU A 30 -3.75 5.73 -3.83
C LEU A 30 -4.95 6.44 -4.47
N VAL A 31 -5.93 6.80 -3.65
CA VAL A 31 -7.13 7.53 -4.08
C VAL A 31 -6.90 9.04 -4.12
N HIS A 32 -6.13 9.55 -3.15
CA HIS A 32 -5.75 10.95 -3.03
C HIS A 32 -4.25 11.07 -2.82
N LEU A 33 -3.65 12.19 -3.24
CA LEU A 33 -2.26 12.48 -2.92
C LEU A 33 -2.10 12.63 -1.40
N PRO A 34 -1.31 11.78 -0.73
CA PRO A 34 -1.10 11.91 0.69
C PRO A 34 -0.30 13.17 1.00
N THR A 35 -0.53 13.76 2.16
CA THR A 35 0.34 14.80 2.71
C THR A 35 1.79 14.31 2.70
N PRO A 36 2.77 15.14 2.27
CA PRO A 36 4.18 14.77 2.31
C PRO A 36 4.58 14.21 3.68
N GLY A 37 5.31 13.08 3.68
CA GLY A 37 5.73 12.41 4.91
C GLY A 37 4.69 11.50 5.57
N SER A 38 3.42 11.51 5.14
CA SER A 38 2.38 10.68 5.75
C SER A 38 2.36 9.21 5.29
N GLY A 39 3.21 8.82 4.33
CA GLY A 39 3.33 7.43 3.88
C GLY A 39 4.30 7.27 2.70
N TYR A 40 4.56 6.01 2.35
CA TYR A 40 5.47 5.64 1.26
C TYR A 40 4.69 5.27 0.01
N LEU A 41 4.91 6.01 -1.07
CA LEU A 41 4.28 5.77 -2.36
C LEU A 41 4.88 4.55 -3.05
N MET A 42 4.04 3.60 -3.46
CA MET A 42 4.48 2.36 -4.11
C MET A 42 3.73 2.09 -5.40
N CYS A 43 4.44 1.60 -6.41
CA CYS A 43 3.84 1.01 -7.60
C CYS A 43 3.26 -0.37 -7.25
N SER A 44 2.40 -0.91 -8.12
CA SER A 44 1.73 -2.20 -7.91
C SER A 44 2.74 -3.30 -7.56
N ARG A 45 3.78 -3.45 -8.38
CA ARG A 45 4.82 -4.47 -8.21
C ARG A 45 5.52 -4.42 -6.84
N HIS A 46 5.88 -3.24 -6.35
CA HIS A 46 6.53 -3.10 -5.06
C HIS A 46 5.56 -3.25 -3.89
N ALA A 47 4.32 -2.76 -4.05
CA ALA A 47 3.27 -2.98 -3.07
C ALA A 47 2.94 -4.48 -2.93
N ASP A 48 2.97 -5.26 -4.01
CA ASP A 48 2.72 -6.70 -3.94
C ASP A 48 3.86 -7.47 -3.27
N ARG A 49 5.11 -7.07 -3.52
CA ARG A 49 6.32 -7.75 -3.02
C ARG A 49 6.77 -7.35 -1.62
N ILE A 50 6.24 -6.27 -1.05
CA ILE A 50 6.69 -5.81 0.26
C ILE A 50 6.41 -6.87 1.33
N MET A 51 7.44 -7.21 2.10
CA MET A 51 7.31 -8.08 3.26
C MET A 51 7.45 -7.23 4.52
N PRO A 52 6.52 -7.33 5.48
CA PRO A 52 6.67 -6.65 6.74
C PRO A 52 7.81 -7.30 7.55
N PRO A 53 8.34 -6.61 8.58
CA PRO A 53 9.31 -7.21 9.50
C PRO A 53 8.77 -8.49 10.16
N VAL A 54 9.66 -9.37 10.65
CA VAL A 54 9.24 -10.62 11.30
C VAL A 54 8.34 -10.32 12.50
N GLY A 55 7.23 -11.05 12.60
CA GLY A 55 6.22 -10.86 13.66
C GLY A 55 5.28 -9.67 13.45
N TRP A 56 5.34 -8.99 12.30
CA TRP A 56 4.41 -7.91 11.95
C TRP A 56 3.28 -8.39 11.03
N GLY A 57 2.09 -7.81 11.22
CA GLY A 57 0.96 -8.03 10.34
C GLY A 57 1.08 -7.25 9.02
N ARG A 58 0.53 -7.81 7.93
CA ARG A 58 0.34 -7.09 6.66
C ARG A 58 -1.16 -6.95 6.38
N VAL A 59 -1.62 -5.72 6.23
CA VAL A 59 -3.02 -5.40 5.89
C VAL A 59 -3.04 -4.78 4.49
N ASP A 60 -3.49 -5.55 3.51
CA ASP A 60 -3.53 -5.12 2.10
C ASP A 60 -4.96 -4.78 1.69
N ARG A 61 -5.39 -3.52 1.87
CA ARG A 61 -6.78 -3.12 1.58
C ARG A 61 -7.05 -2.82 0.11
N ARG A 62 -6.00 -2.73 -0.69
CA ARG A 62 -6.12 -2.65 -2.17
C ARG A 62 -6.79 -3.88 -2.80
N ARG A 63 -6.80 -5.03 -2.10
CA ARG A 63 -7.42 -6.28 -2.58
C ARG A 63 -8.86 -6.49 -2.09
N LEU A 64 -9.30 -5.74 -1.08
CA LEU A 64 -10.63 -5.89 -0.51
C LEU A 64 -11.75 -5.45 -1.47
N PHE A 65 -11.40 -4.73 -2.55
CA PHE A 65 -12.33 -4.36 -3.61
C PHE A 65 -12.62 -5.47 -4.65
N ALA A 66 -11.95 -6.62 -4.59
CA ALA A 66 -12.10 -7.67 -5.61
C ALA A 66 -13.22 -8.69 -5.35
N VAL A 67 -13.94 -8.63 -4.22
CA VAL A 67 -14.85 -9.72 -3.78
C VAL A 67 -16.35 -9.38 -3.85
N THR A 68 -16.74 -8.23 -4.40
CA THR A 68 -18.18 -7.94 -4.62
C THR A 68 -18.57 -8.33 -6.04
N GLY A 69 -18.53 -9.62 -6.34
CA GLY A 69 -18.86 -10.13 -7.69
C GLY A 69 -19.04 -11.64 -7.84
N LEU A 70 -18.97 -12.44 -6.77
CA LEU A 70 -19.31 -13.86 -6.86
C LEU A 70 -20.81 -14.03 -6.58
N LYS A 71 -21.65 -13.71 -7.57
CA LYS A 71 -23.02 -14.26 -7.61
C LYS A 71 -22.86 -15.76 -7.90
N ARG A 72 -23.34 -16.59 -6.96
CA ARG A 72 -23.63 -18.00 -7.18
C ARG A 72 -24.81 -18.14 -8.14
#